data_AF-A0A0V1CT63-F1
#
_entry.id   AF-A0A0V1CT63-F1
#
_cell.length_a   1.000
_cell.length_b   1.000
_cell.length_c   1.000
_cell.angle_alpha   90.00
_cell.angle_beta   90.00
_cell.angle_gamma   90.00
#
_symmetry.space_group_name_H-M   'P 1'
#
loop_
_entity.id
_entity.type
_entity.pdbx_description
1 polymer ?
#
loop_
_entity_poly.entity_id
_entity_poly.type
_entity_poly.pdbx_seq_one_letter_code
_entity_poly.pdbx_strand_id
1 'polypeptide(L)'
;MITENESLEIYKKVIVKALKKTIKVWSRRDNKLKGDCRVLQKNIRLIKSPTAISGHNTNLEADDTNWAVSDPGNIFCQVDKPYFRNQTREPAMAICIENNDIFARFSEIAAQLEDCPLSIVYKAPGQVNGKIIVAGAAGNWENGARAINLADGHSFAKALEHVVGNDGAIKFLAYNNAPPRVPKVKTKSNSKGVIILSTNADAAAWIVHTVPGFPIPKTVYTWPAAETAKGHLLLCLTIPESQINAIAASLLFIQPMIHYNDIPETETAAMPYFGKLIKGEIPTLPPFTSRGSIRTDNAGGPVTVYIYSKSESSKYEIYKKIIVKALKKTIKVWSRRDNKLKSDCRVSQRHIRLITSPASVSGHNTNLELDETSWAVSDPGNIFCHIDKPYFKDQAKEPSLAVCIENNDIFARFNEIAAQLDNCP
;
A
#
# COMPACT_ATOMS: atom_id res chain seq x y z
N MET A 1 -7.16 9.18 -46.38
CA MET A 1 -6.95 7.88 -45.70
C MET A 1 -6.28 8.21 -44.37
N ILE A 2 -7.06 8.42 -43.31
CA ILE A 2 -6.56 8.69 -41.95
C ILE A 2 -6.37 7.33 -41.31
N THR A 3 -5.12 6.96 -41.01
CA THR A 3 -4.75 5.68 -40.41
C THR A 3 -5.31 5.56 -38.99
N GLU A 4 -5.89 4.41 -38.69
CA GLU A 4 -6.38 4.03 -37.36
C GLU A 4 -5.30 4.19 -36.27
N ASN A 5 -5.78 4.47 -35.06
CA ASN A 5 -5.20 4.07 -33.77
C ASN A 5 -4.48 5.11 -32.87
N GLU A 6 -4.94 6.36 -32.83
CA GLU A 6 -4.75 7.21 -31.64
C GLU A 6 -6.08 7.58 -31.00
N SER A 7 -6.61 6.68 -30.17
CA SER A 7 -7.78 6.99 -29.36
C SER A 7 -7.38 7.96 -28.23
N LEU A 8 -7.86 9.21 -28.28
CA LEU A 8 -7.49 10.28 -27.34
C LEU A 8 -8.56 10.42 -26.24
N GLU A 9 -8.14 10.35 -24.99
CA GLU A 9 -8.99 10.55 -23.81
C GLU A 9 -8.92 12.04 -23.39
N ILE A 10 -10.06 12.69 -23.22
CA ILE A 10 -10.17 14.16 -23.13
C ILE A 10 -9.40 14.74 -21.92
N TYR A 11 -9.44 14.09 -20.76
CA TYR A 11 -8.75 14.58 -19.57
C TYR A 11 -7.24 14.42 -19.72
N LYS A 12 -6.72 13.22 -19.99
CA LYS A 12 -5.26 12.98 -19.96
C LYS A 12 -4.56 13.40 -21.24
N LYS A 13 -5.15 13.12 -22.39
CA LYS A 13 -4.47 13.33 -23.69
C LYS A 13 -4.75 14.70 -24.30
N VAL A 14 -5.79 15.39 -23.85
CA VAL A 14 -6.12 16.76 -24.31
C VAL A 14 -5.90 17.79 -23.21
N ILE A 15 -6.70 17.80 -22.14
CA ILE A 15 -6.65 18.86 -21.10
C ILE A 15 -5.28 18.91 -20.43
N VAL A 16 -4.84 17.80 -19.84
CA VAL A 16 -3.54 17.70 -19.17
C VAL A 16 -2.39 18.07 -20.11
N LYS A 17 -2.43 17.60 -21.35
CA LYS A 17 -1.38 17.85 -22.34
C LYS A 17 -1.34 19.33 -22.75
N ALA A 18 -2.50 19.95 -22.90
CA ALA A 18 -2.64 21.37 -23.23
C ALA A 18 -2.21 22.27 -22.06
N LEU A 19 -2.69 21.98 -20.85
CA LEU A 19 -2.40 22.79 -19.66
C LEU A 19 -0.99 22.56 -19.11
N LYS A 20 -0.35 21.42 -19.42
CA LYS A 20 0.93 20.97 -18.83
C LYS A 20 0.90 20.95 -17.29
N LYS A 21 -0.28 20.78 -16.72
CA LYS A 21 -0.59 20.81 -15.28
C LYS A 21 -1.29 19.51 -14.88
N THR A 22 -1.19 19.16 -13.60
CA THR A 22 -2.10 18.16 -13.02
C THR A 22 -3.50 18.76 -12.99
N ILE A 23 -4.53 17.94 -13.09
CA ILE A 23 -5.90 18.35 -12.83
C ILE A 23 -6.52 17.47 -11.73
N LYS A 24 -7.40 18.05 -10.93
CA LYS A 24 -8.28 17.34 -9.99
C LYS A 24 -9.64 17.24 -10.65
N VAL A 25 -10.21 16.04 -10.76
CA VAL A 25 -11.40 15.75 -11.58
C VAL A 25 -12.56 15.30 -10.71
N TRP A 26 -13.70 15.97 -10.88
CA TRP A 26 -15.02 15.55 -10.42
C TRP A 26 -15.79 15.08 -11.64
N SER A 27 -16.05 13.78 -11.72
CA SER A 27 -16.74 13.19 -12.85
C SER A 27 -17.17 11.77 -12.51
N ARG A 28 -18.31 11.34 -13.06
CA ARG A 28 -18.68 9.92 -13.07
C ARG A 28 -17.57 9.12 -13.72
N ARG A 29 -17.27 7.95 -13.15
CA ARG A 29 -16.17 7.08 -13.60
C ARG A 29 -16.62 5.64 -13.78
N ASP A 30 -16.03 4.97 -14.77
CA ASP A 30 -16.19 3.53 -14.93
C ASP A 30 -15.15 2.80 -14.08
N ASN A 31 -15.38 1.52 -13.77
CA ASN A 31 -14.43 0.74 -12.94
C ASN A 31 -13.06 0.52 -13.62
N LYS A 32 -12.86 1.02 -14.86
CA LYS A 32 -11.69 0.76 -15.71
C LYS A 32 -10.73 1.95 -15.74
N LEU A 33 -11.22 3.18 -15.75
CA LEU A 33 -10.43 4.40 -15.58
C LEU A 33 -10.43 4.80 -14.12
N LYS A 34 -9.24 4.81 -13.53
CA LYS A 34 -9.03 5.29 -12.16
C LYS A 34 -8.17 6.54 -12.19
N GLY A 35 -8.15 7.26 -11.07
CA GLY A 35 -7.19 8.32 -10.86
C GLY A 35 -5.79 7.79 -11.08
N ASP A 36 -4.87 8.65 -11.53
CA ASP A 36 -3.48 8.27 -11.75
C ASP A 36 -2.80 8.15 -10.37
N CYS A 37 -3.12 7.06 -9.67
CA CYS A 37 -2.77 6.79 -8.29
C CYS A 37 -1.28 6.46 -8.05
N ARG A 38 -0.45 6.64 -9.08
CA ARG A 38 0.81 5.93 -9.19
C ARG A 38 2.01 6.71 -8.64
N VAL A 39 1.96 8.04 -8.64
CA VAL A 39 2.97 8.92 -8.03
C VAL A 39 2.32 10.29 -7.82
N LEU A 40 2.56 10.94 -6.68
CA LEU A 40 2.17 12.34 -6.44
C LEU A 40 3.12 13.27 -7.23
N GLN A 41 2.93 13.30 -8.55
CA GLN A 41 3.43 14.16 -9.64
C GLN A 41 3.29 13.33 -10.96
N LYS A 42 2.35 13.45 -11.91
CA LYS A 42 1.20 14.31 -12.28
C LYS A 42 0.31 13.44 -13.23
N ASN A 43 -1.02 13.55 -13.33
CA ASN A 43 -1.72 14.42 -14.30
C ASN A 43 -3.23 14.51 -14.03
N ILE A 44 -3.85 13.47 -13.46
CA ILE A 44 -5.26 13.46 -13.07
C ILE A 44 -5.39 12.87 -11.66
N ARG A 45 -5.90 13.66 -10.72
CA ARG A 45 -6.32 13.23 -9.38
C ARG A 45 -7.84 13.22 -9.34
N LEU A 46 -8.46 12.23 -8.71
CA LEU A 46 -9.91 12.19 -8.61
C LEU A 46 -10.34 12.85 -7.30
N ILE A 47 -11.45 13.57 -7.33
CA ILE A 47 -12.01 14.22 -6.14
C ILE A 47 -12.84 13.17 -5.36
N LYS A 48 -12.73 13.18 -4.03
CA LYS A 48 -13.42 12.26 -3.13
C LYS A 48 -14.94 12.46 -3.24
N SER A 49 -15.68 11.36 -3.30
CA SER A 49 -17.16 11.34 -3.27
C SER A 49 -17.62 10.33 -2.22
N PRO A 50 -18.67 10.63 -1.43
CA PRO A 50 -19.47 11.86 -1.43
C PRO A 50 -18.70 13.08 -0.94
N THR A 51 -19.18 14.29 -1.28
CA THR A 51 -18.66 15.57 -0.79
C THR A 51 -19.81 16.55 -0.51
N ALA A 52 -19.52 17.73 0.04
CA ALA A 52 -20.50 18.78 0.24
C ALA A 52 -20.14 20.03 -0.57
N ILE A 53 -21.12 20.58 -1.29
CA ILE A 53 -21.01 21.86 -1.98
C ILE A 53 -21.85 22.86 -1.19
N SER A 54 -21.20 23.81 -0.53
CA SER A 54 -21.87 24.83 0.30
C SER A 54 -22.85 24.24 1.34
N GLY A 55 -22.48 23.10 1.95
CA GLY A 55 -23.30 22.40 2.94
C GLY A 55 -24.36 21.44 2.36
N HIS A 56 -24.49 21.37 1.03
CA HIS A 56 -25.35 20.39 0.35
C HIS A 56 -24.55 19.14 -0.01
N ASN A 57 -24.94 18.00 0.54
CA ASN A 57 -24.32 16.72 0.23
C ASN A 57 -24.58 16.34 -1.23
N THR A 58 -23.51 15.97 -1.94
CA THR A 58 -23.56 15.45 -3.31
C THR A 58 -22.68 14.20 -3.40
N ASN A 59 -22.93 13.39 -4.43
CA ASN A 59 -22.13 12.23 -4.75
C ASN A 59 -22.14 12.01 -6.26
N LEU A 60 -21.18 11.24 -6.77
CA LEU A 60 -21.02 11.03 -8.20
C LEU A 60 -22.18 10.28 -8.86
N GLU A 61 -22.97 9.50 -8.11
CA GLU A 61 -24.14 8.81 -8.67
C GLU A 61 -25.31 9.77 -8.90
N ALA A 62 -25.46 10.78 -8.04
CA ALA A 62 -26.51 11.79 -8.11
C ALA A 62 -26.11 13.04 -8.92
N ASP A 63 -24.83 13.23 -9.18
CA ASP A 63 -24.28 14.41 -9.88
C ASP A 63 -23.85 14.06 -11.31
N ASP A 64 -24.46 14.73 -12.29
CA ASP A 64 -24.16 14.57 -13.71
C ASP A 64 -23.03 15.49 -14.21
N THR A 65 -22.53 16.38 -13.36
CA THR A 65 -21.51 17.36 -13.76
C THR A 65 -20.14 16.71 -13.91
N ASN A 66 -19.37 17.20 -14.89
CA ASN A 66 -18.00 16.79 -15.09
C ASN A 66 -17.11 18.02 -15.18
N TRP A 67 -16.19 18.17 -14.24
CA TRP A 67 -15.31 19.32 -14.17
C TRP A 67 -13.95 18.97 -13.60
N ALA A 68 -12.99 19.84 -13.84
CA ALA A 68 -11.64 19.70 -13.35
C ALA A 68 -11.03 21.03 -12.93
N VAL A 69 -10.16 21.03 -11.94
CA VAL A 69 -9.34 22.21 -11.57
C VAL A 69 -7.86 21.90 -11.70
N SER A 70 -7.06 22.87 -12.14
CA SER A 70 -5.61 22.69 -12.26
C SER A 70 -4.91 22.61 -10.91
N ASP A 71 -3.87 21.78 -10.79
CA ASP A 71 -3.04 21.62 -9.59
C ASP A 71 -1.54 21.59 -9.95
N PRO A 72 -0.76 22.66 -9.66
CA PRO A 72 -1.19 23.96 -9.14
C PRO A 72 -1.85 24.82 -10.23
N GLY A 73 -2.66 25.82 -9.88
CA GLY A 73 -3.07 26.84 -10.84
C GLY A 73 -4.29 27.66 -10.44
N ASN A 74 -4.98 28.15 -11.47
CA ASN A 74 -6.10 29.10 -11.44
C ASN A 74 -7.12 28.77 -12.55
N ILE A 75 -7.09 27.53 -13.05
CA ILE A 75 -7.89 27.09 -14.18
C ILE A 75 -8.97 26.14 -13.69
N PHE A 76 -10.20 26.44 -14.09
CA PHE A 76 -11.36 25.55 -13.99
C PHE A 76 -11.73 25.08 -15.40
N CYS A 77 -11.99 23.79 -15.57
CA CYS A 77 -12.44 23.21 -16.82
C CYS A 77 -13.79 22.52 -16.62
N GLN A 78 -14.80 22.86 -17.43
CA GLN A 78 -16.01 22.07 -17.58
C GLN A 78 -15.81 21.09 -18.74
N VAL A 79 -16.25 19.84 -18.57
CA VAL A 79 -16.14 18.78 -19.58
C VAL A 79 -17.53 18.23 -19.87
N ASP A 80 -17.84 17.97 -21.13
CA ASP A 80 -19.15 17.46 -21.56
C ASP A 80 -19.28 15.93 -21.41
N LYS A 81 -18.16 15.24 -21.25
CA LYS A 81 -18.10 13.78 -21.12
C LYS A 81 -17.54 13.34 -19.77
N PRO A 82 -18.11 12.24 -19.21
CA PRO A 82 -17.58 11.65 -18.01
C PRO A 82 -16.20 11.00 -18.25
N TYR A 83 -15.46 10.80 -17.17
CA TYR A 83 -14.14 10.17 -17.18
C TYR A 83 -14.27 8.63 -17.31
N PHE A 84 -14.60 8.17 -18.53
CA PHE A 84 -14.79 6.74 -18.86
C PHE A 84 -13.80 6.25 -19.93
N ARG A 85 -13.44 4.95 -19.90
CA ARG A 85 -12.46 4.36 -20.84
C ARG A 85 -12.95 4.40 -22.29
N ASN A 86 -14.26 4.17 -22.46
CA ASN A 86 -14.90 4.21 -23.78
C ASN A 86 -15.02 5.63 -24.35
N GLN A 87 -14.81 6.69 -23.55
CA GLN A 87 -14.82 8.07 -24.04
C GLN A 87 -13.86 8.27 -25.22
N THR A 88 -12.77 7.51 -25.27
CA THR A 88 -11.82 7.48 -26.40
C THR A 88 -12.44 7.17 -27.78
N ARG A 89 -13.70 6.71 -27.82
CA ARG A 89 -14.48 6.41 -29.03
C ARG A 89 -15.61 7.41 -29.28
N GLU A 90 -15.72 8.44 -28.47
CA GLU A 90 -16.77 9.46 -28.55
C GLU A 90 -16.15 10.87 -28.65
N PRO A 91 -16.74 11.77 -29.43
CA PRO A 91 -16.36 13.18 -29.39
C PRO A 91 -16.58 13.75 -28.00
N ALA A 92 -15.67 14.62 -27.56
CA ALA A 92 -15.72 15.30 -26.28
C ALA A 92 -15.15 16.71 -26.39
N MET A 93 -15.60 17.60 -25.52
CA MET A 93 -15.21 18.99 -25.41
C MET A 93 -14.87 19.34 -23.96
N ALA A 94 -13.87 20.19 -23.80
CA ALA A 94 -13.58 20.84 -22.52
C ALA A 94 -13.48 22.35 -22.72
N ILE A 95 -14.15 23.11 -21.85
CA ILE A 95 -14.02 24.56 -21.78
C ILE A 95 -13.23 24.87 -20.52
N CYS A 96 -12.04 25.45 -20.68
CA CYS A 96 -11.17 25.81 -19.58
C CYS A 96 -11.09 27.34 -19.43
N ILE A 97 -11.33 27.83 -18.23
CA ILE A 97 -11.38 29.24 -17.86
C ILE A 97 -10.28 29.51 -16.85
N GLU A 98 -9.47 30.52 -17.11
CA GLU A 98 -8.48 31.03 -16.15
C GLU A 98 -9.11 32.15 -15.33
N ASN A 99 -9.49 31.85 -14.08
CA ASN A 99 -10.12 32.82 -13.17
C ASN A 99 -9.89 32.39 -11.72
N ASN A 100 -9.27 33.27 -10.92
CA ASN A 100 -8.88 32.97 -9.55
C ASN A 100 -10.08 32.73 -8.62
N ASP A 101 -11.17 33.48 -8.77
CA ASP A 101 -12.32 33.41 -7.87
C ASP A 101 -13.11 32.11 -8.09
N ILE A 102 -13.36 31.76 -9.35
CA ILE A 102 -14.00 30.49 -9.74
C ILE A 102 -13.11 29.33 -9.30
N PHE A 103 -11.81 29.41 -9.59
CA PHE A 103 -10.86 28.38 -9.20
C PHE A 103 -10.85 28.16 -7.69
N ALA A 104 -10.85 29.22 -6.87
CA ALA A 104 -10.83 29.11 -5.42
C ALA A 104 -12.03 28.30 -4.90
N ARG A 105 -13.24 28.59 -5.39
CA ARG A 105 -14.48 27.88 -4.98
C ARG A 105 -14.45 26.40 -5.31
N PHE A 106 -14.06 26.05 -6.54
CA PHE A 106 -13.97 24.65 -6.93
C PHE A 106 -12.77 23.93 -6.29
N SER A 107 -11.72 24.66 -5.95
CA SER A 107 -10.56 24.12 -5.23
C SER A 107 -10.87 23.78 -3.78
N GLU A 108 -11.75 24.52 -3.12
CA GLU A 108 -12.30 24.17 -1.80
C GLU A 108 -13.02 22.81 -1.85
N ILE A 109 -13.86 22.59 -2.88
CA ILE A 109 -14.54 21.30 -3.09
C ILE A 109 -13.53 20.19 -3.42
N ALA A 110 -12.53 20.52 -4.24
CA ALA A 110 -11.45 19.61 -4.65
C ALA A 110 -10.32 19.48 -3.60
N ALA A 111 -10.56 19.90 -2.36
CA ALA A 111 -9.61 19.75 -1.27
C ALA A 111 -9.42 18.27 -0.91
N GLN A 112 -10.50 17.48 -0.97
CA GLN A 112 -10.47 16.05 -0.69
C GLN A 112 -10.36 15.25 -1.99
N LEU A 113 -9.28 14.47 -2.13
CA LEU A 113 -9.03 13.62 -3.28
C LEU A 113 -9.33 12.15 -2.94
N GLU A 114 -9.69 11.35 -3.95
CA GLU A 114 -9.62 9.89 -3.80
C GLU A 114 -8.16 9.52 -3.51
N ASP A 115 -7.96 8.94 -2.34
CA ASP A 115 -6.70 8.31 -1.99
C ASP A 115 -6.55 6.99 -2.72
N CYS A 116 -5.29 6.61 -2.94
CA CYS A 116 -4.96 5.29 -3.43
C CYS A 116 -4.98 4.36 -2.23
N PRO A 117 -6.09 3.62 -2.00
CA PRO A 117 -6.30 2.94 -0.72
C PRO A 117 -5.21 1.94 -0.38
N LEU A 118 -4.50 1.47 -1.41
CA LEU A 118 -3.50 0.44 -1.31
C LEU A 118 -2.50 0.54 -2.47
N SER A 119 -1.22 0.62 -2.14
CA SER A 119 -0.12 0.45 -3.09
C SER A 119 0.97 -0.47 -2.55
N ILE A 120 1.63 -1.18 -3.46
CA ILE A 120 2.80 -2.02 -3.19
C ILE A 120 3.94 -1.54 -4.07
N VAL A 121 5.10 -1.32 -3.45
CA VAL A 121 6.37 -1.07 -4.15
C VAL A 121 7.29 -2.26 -3.93
N TYR A 122 7.78 -2.83 -5.02
CA TYR A 122 8.79 -3.87 -5.03
C TYR A 122 10.09 -3.32 -5.62
N LYS A 123 11.12 -3.19 -4.79
CA LYS A 123 12.46 -2.80 -5.21
C LYS A 123 13.31 -4.07 -5.33
N ALA A 124 13.59 -4.53 -6.54
CA ALA A 124 14.44 -5.70 -6.73
C ALA A 124 15.91 -5.44 -6.29
N PRO A 125 16.70 -6.50 -6.02
CA PRO A 125 18.12 -6.38 -5.70
C PRO A 125 18.90 -5.56 -6.75
N GLY A 126 19.74 -4.64 -6.28
CA GLY A 126 20.56 -3.77 -7.14
C GLY A 126 19.80 -2.71 -7.94
N GLN A 127 18.47 -2.67 -7.85
CA GLN A 127 17.64 -1.68 -8.53
C GLN A 127 17.37 -0.47 -7.62
N VAL A 128 17.48 0.72 -8.18
CA VAL A 128 17.11 1.99 -7.50
C VAL A 128 15.69 2.42 -7.83
N ASN A 129 15.15 2.00 -8.97
CA ASN A 129 13.76 2.24 -9.34
C ASN A 129 12.90 1.05 -8.89
N GLY A 130 11.95 1.30 -8.00
CA GLY A 130 10.96 0.31 -7.58
C GLY A 130 9.91 0.07 -8.67
N LYS A 131 9.31 -1.12 -8.65
CA LYS A 131 8.11 -1.45 -9.41
C LYS A 131 6.87 -1.25 -8.54
N ILE A 132 5.87 -0.55 -9.02
CA ILE A 132 4.68 -0.15 -8.26
C ILE A 132 3.46 -0.89 -8.81
N ILE A 133 2.62 -1.39 -7.90
CA ILE A 133 1.25 -1.81 -8.21
C ILE A 133 0.31 -1.07 -7.26
N VAL A 134 -0.83 -0.63 -7.78
CA VAL A 134 -1.89 0.00 -6.99
C VAL A 134 -3.15 -0.85 -7.12
N ALA A 135 -3.86 -1.04 -6.01
CA ALA A 135 -5.15 -1.70 -6.03
C ALA A 135 -6.12 -0.95 -6.95
N GLY A 136 -6.71 -1.68 -7.89
CA GLY A 136 -7.68 -1.14 -8.82
C GLY A 136 -7.09 -0.59 -10.12
N ALA A 137 -5.80 -0.35 -10.24
CA ALA A 137 -5.23 -0.06 -11.55
C ALA A 137 -5.24 -1.35 -12.38
N ALA A 138 -6.01 -1.39 -13.47
CA ALA A 138 -6.04 -2.51 -14.42
C ALA A 138 -4.72 -2.63 -15.26
N GLY A 139 -3.57 -2.31 -14.67
CA GLY A 139 -2.27 -2.18 -15.31
C GLY A 139 -1.27 -3.26 -14.89
N ASN A 140 -0.18 -3.35 -15.66
CA ASN A 140 1.02 -4.11 -15.30
C ASN A 140 1.80 -3.39 -14.18
N TRP A 141 2.80 -4.06 -13.61
CA TRP A 141 3.81 -3.42 -12.78
C TRP A 141 4.34 -2.13 -13.44
N GLU A 142 4.33 -1.03 -12.70
CA GLU A 142 4.76 0.28 -13.22
C GLU A 142 6.12 0.66 -12.68
N ASN A 143 6.91 1.39 -13.46
CA ASN A 143 8.14 1.95 -12.95
C ASN A 143 7.82 3.12 -12.01
N GLY A 144 8.49 3.16 -10.85
CA GLY A 144 8.52 4.37 -10.05
C GLY A 144 9.06 5.54 -10.88
N ALA A 145 8.43 6.71 -10.77
CA ALA A 145 8.82 7.88 -11.58
C ALA A 145 10.24 8.36 -11.29
N ARG A 146 10.74 8.11 -10.06
CA ARG A 146 12.14 8.34 -9.67
C ARG A 146 12.65 7.21 -8.77
N ALA A 147 13.96 7.23 -8.59
CA ALA A 147 14.67 6.29 -7.74
C ALA A 147 14.27 6.44 -6.26
N ILE A 148 14.14 5.30 -5.57
CA ILE A 148 13.68 5.21 -4.17
C ILE A 148 14.66 5.82 -3.16
N ASN A 149 15.88 6.12 -3.59
CA ASN A 149 16.88 6.76 -2.73
C ASN A 149 16.84 8.30 -2.80
N LEU A 150 16.00 8.88 -3.65
CA LEU A 150 15.82 10.32 -3.76
C LEU A 150 14.71 10.81 -2.80
N ALA A 151 14.81 12.04 -2.31
CA ALA A 151 13.80 12.59 -1.41
C ALA A 151 12.45 12.91 -2.10
N ASP A 152 12.45 13.06 -3.43
CA ASP A 152 11.29 13.55 -4.18
C ASP A 152 11.02 12.72 -5.44
N GLY A 153 9.76 12.77 -5.88
CA GLY A 153 9.32 12.23 -7.18
C GLY A 153 9.09 10.72 -7.20
N HIS A 154 9.03 10.07 -6.04
CA HIS A 154 8.54 8.69 -5.92
C HIS A 154 7.50 8.55 -4.81
N SER A 155 6.62 7.55 -4.94
CA SER A 155 5.44 7.37 -4.08
C SER A 155 5.79 7.23 -2.59
N PHE A 156 6.90 6.57 -2.29
CA PHE A 156 7.27 6.25 -0.92
C PHE A 156 7.81 7.43 -0.10
N ALA A 157 8.66 8.29 -0.68
CA ALA A 157 9.12 9.49 0.02
C ALA A 157 7.94 10.43 0.30
N LYS A 158 6.99 10.49 -0.64
CA LYS A 158 5.75 11.24 -0.46
C LYS A 158 4.87 10.67 0.65
N ALA A 159 4.64 9.35 0.67
CA ALA A 159 3.86 8.70 1.74
C ALA A 159 4.44 8.92 3.14
N LEU A 160 5.73 9.24 3.22
CA LEU A 160 6.46 9.50 4.46
C LEU A 160 6.82 10.98 4.65
N GLU A 161 6.33 11.89 3.80
CA GLU A 161 6.77 13.29 3.82
C GLU A 161 6.54 13.97 5.18
N HIS A 162 5.46 13.62 5.87
CA HIS A 162 5.12 14.13 7.20
C HIS A 162 5.68 13.28 8.35
N VAL A 163 6.27 12.12 8.03
CA VAL A 163 7.04 11.27 8.95
C VAL A 163 8.48 11.77 9.05
N VAL A 164 9.04 12.23 7.93
CA VAL A 164 10.41 12.76 7.79
C VAL A 164 10.43 14.29 7.96
N GLY A 165 9.39 14.99 7.49
CA GLY A 165 9.19 16.42 7.68
C GLY A 165 8.50 16.77 9.00
N ASN A 166 8.34 18.07 9.24
CA ASN A 166 7.60 18.57 10.39
C ASN A 166 6.21 19.05 9.95
N ASP A 167 5.17 18.40 10.46
CA ASP A 167 3.77 18.78 10.28
C ASP A 167 3.08 18.76 11.65
N GLY A 168 2.37 19.84 11.97
CA GLY A 168 1.69 20.00 13.24
C GLY A 168 0.48 19.08 13.40
N ALA A 169 -0.20 18.75 12.31
CA ALA A 169 -1.43 17.97 12.28
C ALA A 169 -1.20 16.48 12.06
N ILE A 170 -0.03 16.07 11.57
CA ILE A 170 0.27 14.66 11.32
C ILE A 170 1.08 14.07 12.48
N LYS A 171 0.59 12.95 13.01
CA LYS A 171 1.22 12.16 14.09
C LYS A 171 1.44 10.73 13.62
N PHE A 172 2.43 10.06 14.18
CA PHE A 172 2.77 8.71 13.79
C PHE A 172 3.49 7.90 14.87
N LEU A 173 3.37 6.59 14.73
CA LEU A 173 4.14 5.59 15.45
C LEU A 173 4.99 4.82 14.44
N ALA A 174 6.30 4.75 14.67
CA ALA A 174 7.22 3.99 13.84
C ALA A 174 7.84 2.82 14.63
N TYR A 175 7.83 1.64 14.03
CA TYR A 175 8.43 0.43 14.59
C TYR A 175 9.37 -0.22 13.59
N ASN A 176 10.51 -0.73 14.07
CA ASN A 176 11.50 -1.39 13.24
C ASN A 176 12.40 -2.25 14.13
N ASN A 177 12.61 -3.51 13.76
CA ASN A 177 13.49 -4.40 14.51
C ASN A 177 14.99 -4.05 14.41
N ALA A 178 15.36 -3.23 13.44
CA ALA A 178 16.66 -2.61 13.27
C ALA A 178 16.45 -1.10 13.06
N PRO A 179 16.14 -0.33 14.11
CA PRO A 179 15.79 1.09 14.01
C PRO A 179 16.99 1.92 13.51
N PRO A 180 16.74 3.08 12.87
CA PRO A 180 17.80 3.99 12.50
C PRO A 180 18.55 4.51 13.73
N ARG A 181 19.87 4.69 13.61
CA ARG A 181 20.73 5.35 14.62
C ARG A 181 20.78 4.67 16.00
N VAL A 182 20.18 3.50 16.19
CA VAL A 182 20.30 2.71 17.42
C VAL A 182 21.01 1.39 17.12
N PRO A 183 22.33 1.30 17.33
CA PRO A 183 23.06 0.07 17.05
C PRO A 183 22.70 -1.03 18.06
N LYS A 184 22.72 -2.29 17.60
CA LYS A 184 22.67 -3.50 18.44
C LYS A 184 21.40 -3.69 19.30
N VAL A 185 20.23 -3.20 18.86
CA VAL A 185 18.96 -3.51 19.54
C VAL A 185 18.66 -5.00 19.40
N LYS A 186 18.47 -5.68 20.54
CA LYS A 186 17.99 -7.06 20.56
C LYS A 186 16.47 -7.05 20.52
N THR A 187 15.90 -7.52 19.43
CA THR A 187 14.47 -7.63 19.22
C THR A 187 14.11 -9.06 18.85
N LYS A 188 12.90 -9.50 19.19
CA LYS A 188 12.37 -10.82 18.78
C LYS A 188 11.56 -10.74 17.48
N SER A 189 10.96 -9.57 17.24
CA SER A 189 10.19 -9.25 16.04
C SER A 189 11.08 -9.02 14.82
N ASN A 190 10.59 -9.33 13.61
CA ASN A 190 11.21 -8.84 12.36
C ASN A 190 10.43 -7.69 11.71
N SER A 191 9.27 -7.35 12.29
CA SER A 191 8.33 -6.41 11.72
C SER A 191 8.85 -4.98 11.72
N LYS A 192 8.49 -4.27 10.65
CA LYS A 192 8.81 -2.86 10.45
C LYS A 192 7.63 -2.16 9.79
N GLY A 193 7.38 -0.93 10.17
CA GLY A 193 6.27 -0.16 9.65
C GLY A 193 6.02 1.15 10.36
N VAL A 194 5.04 1.87 9.86
CA VAL A 194 4.62 3.19 10.35
C VAL A 194 3.10 3.25 10.36
N ILE A 195 2.52 3.69 11.46
CA ILE A 195 1.11 4.08 11.57
C ILE A 195 1.09 5.60 11.58
N ILE A 196 0.35 6.22 10.67
CA ILE A 196 0.24 7.68 10.50
C ILE A 196 -1.23 8.05 10.69
N LEU A 197 -1.51 9.15 11.37
CA LEU A 197 -2.85 9.74 11.45
C LEU A 197 -2.80 11.27 11.36
N SER A 198 -3.93 11.85 11.00
CA SER A 198 -4.19 13.28 11.05
C SER A 198 -5.01 13.64 12.29
N THR A 199 -4.63 14.67 13.03
CA THR A 199 -5.43 15.21 14.15
C THR A 199 -6.52 16.17 13.68
N ASN A 200 -6.56 16.48 12.38
CA ASN A 200 -7.51 17.44 11.80
C ASN A 200 -8.58 16.76 10.94
N ALA A 201 -8.47 15.45 10.70
CA ALA A 201 -9.40 14.69 9.87
C ALA A 201 -9.35 13.20 10.26
N ASP A 202 -10.47 12.48 10.11
CA ASP A 202 -10.50 11.02 10.21
C ASP A 202 -9.77 10.40 9.00
N ALA A 203 -8.45 10.38 9.07
CA ALA A 203 -7.56 9.92 8.03
C ALA A 203 -6.32 9.29 8.64
N ALA A 204 -6.04 8.05 8.24
CA ALA A 204 -4.87 7.33 8.69
C ALA A 204 -4.24 6.48 7.57
N ALA A 205 -2.98 6.13 7.77
CA ALA A 205 -2.26 5.22 6.89
C ALA A 205 -1.45 4.21 7.70
N TRP A 206 -1.36 2.99 7.18
CA TRP A 206 -0.48 1.95 7.71
C TRP A 206 0.49 1.49 6.63
N ILE A 207 1.76 1.67 6.92
CA ILE A 207 2.87 1.26 6.06
C ILE A 207 3.56 0.05 6.69
N VAL A 208 3.76 -1.00 5.91
CA VAL A 208 4.54 -2.19 6.29
C VAL A 208 5.69 -2.35 5.29
N HIS A 209 6.92 -2.55 5.78
CA HIS A 209 8.08 -2.62 4.90
C HIS A 209 9.16 -3.59 5.41
N THR A 210 10.13 -3.90 4.54
CA THR A 210 11.27 -4.77 4.90
C THR A 210 12.58 -4.03 5.20
N VAL A 211 12.63 -2.72 4.97
CA VAL A 211 13.86 -1.90 5.03
C VAL A 211 14.38 -1.68 6.47
N PRO A 212 15.53 -2.23 6.88
CA PRO A 212 16.17 -1.89 8.16
C PRO A 212 16.74 -0.46 8.15
N GLY A 213 16.82 0.16 9.32
CA GLY A 213 17.36 1.51 9.48
C GLY A 213 16.47 2.62 8.92
N PHE A 214 15.16 2.37 8.78
CA PHE A 214 14.24 3.24 8.06
C PHE A 214 12.81 3.22 8.67
N PRO A 215 12.01 4.30 8.57
CA PRO A 215 12.43 5.68 8.24
C PRO A 215 13.18 6.31 9.40
N ILE A 216 13.85 7.44 9.18
CA ILE A 216 14.38 8.29 10.26
C ILE A 216 13.34 9.36 10.61
N PRO A 217 12.69 9.28 11.80
CA PRO A 217 11.63 10.21 12.19
C PRO A 217 12.10 11.67 12.25
N LYS A 218 11.29 12.60 11.75
CA LYS A 218 11.49 14.08 11.84
C LYS A 218 12.87 14.57 11.35
N THR A 219 13.43 13.91 10.35
CA THR A 219 14.65 14.31 9.65
C THR A 219 14.48 14.14 8.15
N VAL A 220 15.37 14.67 7.32
CA VAL A 220 15.27 14.50 5.86
C VAL A 220 15.19 13.03 5.42
N TYR A 221 14.42 12.78 4.35
CA TYR A 221 14.32 11.44 3.76
C TYR A 221 15.71 10.88 3.45
N THR A 222 16.05 9.75 4.08
CA THR A 222 17.36 9.12 3.96
C THR A 222 17.20 7.63 3.72
N TRP A 223 17.52 7.18 2.51
CA TRP A 223 17.53 5.76 2.17
C TRP A 223 18.81 5.08 2.69
N PRO A 224 18.72 3.93 3.39
CA PRO A 224 19.91 3.20 3.84
C PRO A 224 20.70 2.64 2.66
N ALA A 225 21.91 3.15 2.43
CA ALA A 225 22.70 2.84 1.24
C ALA A 225 22.91 1.31 1.02
N ALA A 226 23.17 0.57 2.09
CA ALA A 226 23.37 -0.89 2.07
C ALA A 226 22.15 -1.66 1.55
N GLU A 227 20.95 -1.10 1.70
CA GLU A 227 19.69 -1.73 1.31
C GLU A 227 19.37 -1.54 -0.19
N THR A 228 20.20 -0.77 -0.91
CA THR A 228 20.11 -0.66 -2.37
C THR A 228 20.45 -1.98 -3.06
N ALA A 229 21.44 -2.71 -2.54
CA ALA A 229 21.88 -3.99 -3.08
C ALA A 229 20.85 -5.12 -2.89
N LYS A 230 19.87 -4.93 -2.00
CA LYS A 230 18.92 -5.97 -1.57
C LYS A 230 17.51 -5.76 -2.11
N GLY A 231 16.71 -6.81 -2.17
CA GLY A 231 15.29 -6.75 -2.54
C GLY A 231 14.43 -6.28 -1.37
N HIS A 232 13.53 -5.32 -1.60
CA HIS A 232 12.63 -4.80 -0.58
C HIS A 232 11.20 -4.63 -1.09
N LEU A 233 10.24 -4.79 -0.17
CA LEU A 233 8.82 -4.58 -0.42
C LEU A 233 8.29 -3.57 0.59
N LEU A 234 7.42 -2.69 0.09
CA LEU A 234 6.74 -1.67 0.88
C LEU A 234 5.26 -1.70 0.52
N LEU A 235 4.42 -1.85 1.53
CA LEU A 235 2.98 -1.91 1.44
C LEU A 235 2.44 -0.66 2.13
N CYS A 236 1.65 0.15 1.42
CA CYS A 236 1.00 1.35 1.97
C CYS A 236 -0.51 1.17 1.88
N LEU A 237 -1.19 1.30 3.02
CA LEU A 237 -2.64 1.17 3.16
C LEU A 237 -3.21 2.49 3.70
N THR A 238 -4.15 3.10 2.98
CA THR A 238 -4.99 4.18 3.53
C THR A 238 -6.17 3.54 4.25
N ILE A 239 -6.41 3.96 5.49
CA ILE A 239 -7.40 3.35 6.39
C ILE A 239 -8.14 4.45 7.17
N PRO A 240 -9.40 4.22 7.59
CA PRO A 240 -10.03 5.04 8.60
C PRO A 240 -9.27 4.95 9.92
N GLU A 241 -9.26 6.03 10.71
CA GLU A 241 -8.56 6.07 12.00
C GLU A 241 -9.10 5.00 12.97
N SER A 242 -10.41 4.74 12.90
CA SER A 242 -11.09 3.68 13.67
C SER A 242 -10.49 2.27 13.50
N GLN A 243 -9.75 2.00 12.41
CA GLN A 243 -9.09 0.71 12.17
C GLN A 243 -7.75 0.57 12.91
N ILE A 244 -7.15 1.66 13.41
CA ILE A 244 -5.82 1.63 14.07
C ILE A 244 -5.81 0.67 15.26
N ASN A 245 -6.88 0.67 16.07
CA ASN A 245 -6.95 -0.19 17.24
C ASN A 245 -6.96 -1.69 16.87
N ALA A 246 -7.54 -2.07 15.72
CA ALA A 246 -7.52 -3.46 15.22
C ALA A 246 -6.12 -3.87 14.73
N ILE A 247 -5.39 -2.95 14.11
CA ILE A 247 -3.97 -3.13 13.75
C ILE A 247 -3.15 -3.32 15.03
N ALA A 248 -3.32 -2.43 16.01
CA ALA A 248 -2.61 -2.49 17.28
C ALA A 248 -2.85 -3.83 18.01
N ALA A 249 -4.09 -4.33 18.01
CA ALA A 249 -4.42 -5.63 18.60
C ALA A 249 -3.60 -6.78 17.96
N SER A 250 -3.32 -6.70 16.67
CA SER A 250 -2.50 -7.67 15.94
C SER A 250 -1.00 -7.48 16.22
N LEU A 251 -0.54 -6.23 16.31
CA LEU A 251 0.85 -5.89 16.61
C LEU A 251 1.28 -6.29 18.03
N LEU A 252 0.38 -6.33 19.01
CA LEU A 252 0.70 -6.81 20.37
C LEU A 252 1.34 -8.21 20.38
N PHE A 253 0.90 -9.11 19.50
CA PHE A 253 1.43 -10.46 19.42
C PHE A 253 2.86 -10.51 18.92
N ILE A 254 3.25 -9.54 18.08
CA ILE A 254 4.56 -9.56 17.41
C ILE A 254 5.64 -8.81 18.17
N GLN A 255 5.29 -8.15 19.27
CA GLN A 255 6.21 -7.41 20.15
C GLN A 255 7.17 -6.51 19.35
N PRO A 256 6.64 -5.59 18.52
CA PRO A 256 7.48 -4.78 17.66
C PRO A 256 8.32 -3.81 18.48
N MET A 257 9.52 -3.49 17.99
CA MET A 257 10.33 -2.45 18.61
C MET A 257 9.90 -1.08 18.09
N ILE A 258 9.12 -0.37 18.89
CA ILE A 258 8.69 1.01 18.62
C ILE A 258 9.88 1.91 18.91
N HIS A 259 10.31 2.69 17.91
CA HIS A 259 11.45 3.60 18.03
C HIS A 259 11.05 5.07 17.96
N TYR A 260 9.78 5.34 17.66
CA TYR A 260 9.19 6.68 17.70
C TYR A 260 7.68 6.60 17.86
N ASN A 261 7.11 7.52 18.66
CA ASN A 261 5.68 7.72 18.80
C ASN A 261 5.42 9.18 19.21
N ASP A 262 4.70 9.94 18.40
CA ASP A 262 4.17 11.26 18.76
C ASP A 262 2.64 11.33 18.70
N ILE A 263 1.95 10.18 18.57
CA ILE A 263 0.48 10.11 18.62
C ILE A 263 0.00 10.44 20.04
N PRO A 264 -0.79 11.51 20.23
CA PRO A 264 -1.22 11.92 21.55
C PRO A 264 -2.32 11.00 22.10
N GLU A 265 -2.44 10.97 23.43
CA GLU A 265 -3.43 10.13 24.12
C GLU A 265 -4.88 10.51 23.77
N THR A 266 -5.12 11.75 23.37
CA THR A 266 -6.45 12.24 22.95
C THR A 266 -6.98 11.50 21.73
N GLU A 267 -6.14 11.24 20.72
CA GLU A 267 -6.54 10.47 19.52
C GLU A 267 -6.75 8.99 19.86
N THR A 268 -6.03 8.50 20.87
CA THR A 268 -5.98 7.06 21.17
C THR A 268 -6.84 6.66 22.38
N ALA A 269 -7.64 7.59 22.92
CA ALA A 269 -8.47 7.37 24.10
C ALA A 269 -9.46 6.20 23.92
N ALA A 270 -10.00 6.04 22.72
CA ALA A 270 -10.91 4.94 22.36
C ALA A 270 -10.16 3.68 21.83
N MET A 271 -8.82 3.65 21.88
CA MET A 271 -7.98 2.61 21.29
C MET A 271 -7.20 1.83 22.36
N PRO A 272 -7.87 0.97 23.16
CA PRO A 272 -7.22 0.28 24.28
C PRO A 272 -6.05 -0.61 23.86
N TYR A 273 -6.09 -1.25 22.68
CA TYR A 273 -4.96 -2.07 22.22
C TYR A 273 -3.78 -1.22 21.77
N PHE A 274 -4.02 -0.01 21.26
CA PHE A 274 -2.95 0.94 20.97
C PHE A 274 -2.25 1.37 22.26
N GLY A 275 -3.02 1.70 23.31
CA GLY A 275 -2.48 2.02 24.64
C GLY A 275 -1.62 0.87 25.22
N LYS A 276 -2.05 -0.37 25.04
CA LYS A 276 -1.25 -1.56 25.42
C LYS A 276 0.03 -1.70 24.60
N LEU A 277 -0.06 -1.42 23.29
CA LEU A 277 1.07 -1.55 22.36
C LEU A 277 2.18 -0.57 22.72
N ILE A 278 1.86 0.70 22.98
CA ILE A 278 2.85 1.71 23.37
C ILE A 278 3.47 1.46 24.75
N LYS A 279 2.74 0.79 25.66
CA LYS A 279 3.23 0.34 26.96
C LYS A 279 4.11 -0.93 26.88
N GLY A 280 4.20 -1.54 25.70
CA GLY A 280 4.95 -2.79 25.52
C GLY A 280 4.29 -4.00 26.20
N GLU A 281 2.98 -3.94 26.46
CA GLU A 281 2.25 -5.08 27.00
C GLU A 281 2.19 -6.23 25.98
N ILE A 282 2.20 -7.46 26.47
CA ILE A 282 2.17 -8.66 25.63
C ILE A 282 1.02 -9.58 26.03
N PRO A 283 0.39 -10.29 25.08
CA PRO A 283 -0.59 -11.32 25.42
C PRO A 283 0.05 -12.44 26.24
N THR A 284 -0.36 -12.59 27.50
CA THR A 284 0.15 -13.61 28.45
C THR A 284 -0.72 -14.86 28.50
N LEU A 285 -1.97 -14.77 28.02
CA LEU A 285 -2.93 -15.88 28.00
C LEU A 285 -3.22 -16.34 26.57
N PRO A 286 -3.52 -17.64 26.38
CA PRO A 286 -3.95 -18.15 25.08
C PRO A 286 -5.31 -17.58 24.65
N PRO A 287 -5.59 -17.51 23.34
CA PRO A 287 -4.77 -18.00 22.23
C PRO A 287 -3.58 -17.08 21.91
N PHE A 288 -2.39 -17.66 21.69
CA PHE A 288 -1.15 -16.94 21.34
C PHE A 288 -1.06 -16.54 19.86
N THR A 289 -2.19 -16.48 19.18
CA THR A 289 -2.34 -16.12 17.77
C THR A 289 -3.53 -15.20 17.61
N SER A 290 -3.42 -14.22 16.72
CA SER A 290 -4.52 -13.34 16.35
C SER A 290 -4.87 -13.46 14.87
N ARG A 291 -6.15 -13.28 14.58
CA ARG A 291 -6.71 -13.09 13.24
C ARG A 291 -7.57 -11.85 13.27
N GLY A 292 -7.01 -10.74 12.80
CA GLY A 292 -7.71 -9.48 12.58
C GLY A 292 -8.07 -9.29 11.11
N SER A 293 -8.93 -8.30 10.87
CA SER A 293 -9.17 -7.75 9.54
C SER A 293 -9.47 -6.27 9.62
N ILE A 294 -9.02 -5.53 8.62
CA ILE A 294 -9.32 -4.11 8.42
C ILE A 294 -9.83 -3.90 6.99
N ARG A 295 -10.40 -2.74 6.73
CA ARG A 295 -10.78 -2.30 5.38
C ARG A 295 -10.09 -0.99 5.05
N THR A 296 -9.59 -0.87 3.83
CA THR A 296 -9.01 0.40 3.34
C THR A 296 -10.08 1.48 3.19
N ASP A 297 -9.72 2.75 3.37
CA ASP A 297 -10.63 3.86 3.09
C ASP A 297 -10.77 4.08 1.58
N ASN A 298 -11.80 3.51 0.97
CA ASN A 298 -12.15 3.70 -0.44
C ASN A 298 -13.65 3.54 -0.67
N ALA A 299 -14.34 4.64 -0.93
CA ALA A 299 -15.77 4.64 -1.21
C ALA A 299 -16.14 3.82 -2.46
N GLY A 300 -15.26 3.75 -3.47
CA GLY A 300 -15.49 3.01 -4.72
C GLY A 300 -15.20 1.51 -4.65
N GLY A 301 -14.79 0.99 -3.50
CA GLY A 301 -14.51 -0.44 -3.30
C GLY A 301 -13.43 -0.68 -2.24
N PRO A 302 -13.80 -0.78 -0.94
CA PRO A 302 -12.85 -1.02 0.12
C PRO A 302 -12.21 -2.40 -0.01
N VAL A 303 -10.88 -2.46 0.01
CA VAL A 303 -10.12 -3.71 -0.02
C VAL A 303 -10.06 -4.30 1.40
N THR A 304 -10.40 -5.57 1.53
CA THR A 304 -10.26 -6.32 2.78
C THR A 304 -8.79 -6.71 2.98
N VAL A 305 -8.27 -6.42 4.17
CA VAL A 305 -6.92 -6.81 4.59
C VAL A 305 -7.03 -7.66 5.84
N TYR A 306 -6.60 -8.91 5.77
CA TYR A 306 -6.47 -9.82 6.90
C TYR A 306 -5.09 -9.66 7.55
N ILE A 307 -5.07 -9.64 8.87
CA ILE A 307 -3.84 -9.55 9.65
C ILE A 307 -3.74 -10.81 10.50
N TYR A 308 -2.73 -11.61 10.22
CA TYR A 308 -2.42 -12.80 11.01
C TYR A 308 -1.18 -12.52 11.84
N SER A 309 -1.27 -12.75 13.14
CA SER A 309 -0.10 -12.60 14.00
C SER A 309 0.03 -13.74 15.00
N LYS A 310 1.26 -13.98 15.42
CA LYS A 310 1.59 -14.97 16.44
C LYS A 310 2.64 -14.42 17.38
N SER A 311 2.56 -14.82 18.65
CA SER A 311 3.63 -14.61 19.60
C SER A 311 4.61 -15.79 19.60
N GLU A 312 5.77 -15.59 20.23
CA GLU A 312 6.75 -16.65 20.49
C GLU A 312 6.15 -17.84 21.25
N SER A 313 5.14 -17.60 22.09
CA SER A 313 4.47 -18.64 22.89
C SER A 313 3.62 -19.60 22.03
N SER A 314 3.24 -19.19 20.82
CA SER A 314 2.41 -20.02 19.93
C SER A 314 3.08 -21.31 19.47
N LYS A 315 4.42 -21.30 19.30
CA LYS A 315 5.22 -22.38 18.69
C LYS A 315 4.73 -22.84 17.31
N TYR A 316 3.85 -22.07 16.67
CA TYR A 316 3.36 -22.33 15.31
C TYR A 316 4.25 -21.63 14.31
N GLU A 317 4.48 -22.25 13.16
CA GLU A 317 5.04 -21.55 12.00
C GLU A 317 3.90 -20.78 11.29
N ILE A 318 4.19 -19.55 10.84
CA ILE A 318 3.15 -18.64 10.32
C ILE A 318 2.51 -19.12 9.00
N TYR A 319 3.20 -19.89 8.17
CA TYR A 319 2.76 -20.20 6.81
C TYR A 319 1.69 -21.30 6.79
N LYS A 320 2.01 -22.52 7.23
CA LYS A 320 1.08 -23.66 7.15
C LYS A 320 0.08 -23.69 8.31
N LYS A 321 0.50 -23.42 9.55
CA LYS A 321 -0.31 -23.56 10.76
C LYS A 321 -1.21 -22.36 10.99
N ILE A 322 -0.92 -21.21 10.37
CA ILE A 322 -1.75 -20.00 10.49
C ILE A 322 -2.35 -19.63 9.14
N ILE A 323 -1.54 -19.20 8.15
CA ILE A 323 -2.08 -18.70 6.85
C ILE A 323 -2.85 -19.78 6.10
N VAL A 324 -2.24 -20.93 5.79
CA VAL A 324 -2.91 -22.03 5.05
C VAL A 324 -4.17 -22.53 5.78
N LYS A 325 -4.10 -22.66 7.11
CA LYS A 325 -5.28 -23.05 7.91
C LYS A 325 -6.39 -22.00 7.86
N ALA A 326 -6.04 -20.72 7.96
CA ALA A 326 -7.01 -19.63 7.97
C ALA A 326 -7.66 -19.41 6.60
N LEU A 327 -6.87 -19.47 5.53
CA LEU A 327 -7.32 -19.32 4.15
C LEU A 327 -8.00 -20.58 3.61
N LYS A 328 -7.70 -21.76 4.20
CA LYS A 328 -8.13 -23.09 3.69
C LYS A 328 -7.72 -23.31 2.23
N LYS A 329 -6.62 -22.71 1.80
CA LYS A 329 -6.10 -22.73 0.42
C LYS A 329 -4.63 -23.12 0.40
N THR A 330 -4.17 -23.67 -0.71
CA THR A 330 -2.72 -23.79 -0.97
C THR A 330 -2.13 -22.39 -1.14
N ILE A 331 -0.88 -22.20 -0.75
CA ILE A 331 -0.15 -20.96 -1.01
C ILE A 331 1.15 -21.24 -1.78
N LYS A 332 1.50 -20.34 -2.70
CA LYS A 332 2.80 -20.29 -3.36
C LYS A 332 3.66 -19.28 -2.62
N VAL A 333 4.86 -19.66 -2.19
CA VAL A 333 5.70 -18.86 -1.27
C VAL A 333 7.00 -18.44 -1.95
N TRP A 334 7.27 -17.13 -1.93
CA TRP A 334 8.57 -16.53 -2.23
C TRP A 334 9.18 -16.09 -0.92
N SER A 335 10.29 -16.71 -0.52
CA SER A 335 10.96 -16.40 0.73
C SER A 335 12.33 -17.06 0.75
N ARG A 336 13.31 -16.40 1.40
CA ARG A 336 14.47 -17.12 1.94
C ARG A 336 14.01 -18.31 2.76
N ARG A 337 14.71 -19.43 2.62
CA ARG A 337 14.32 -20.70 3.24
C ARG A 337 15.54 -21.49 3.65
N ASP A 338 15.37 -22.29 4.70
CA ASP A 338 16.39 -23.24 5.13
C ASP A 338 16.20 -24.56 4.38
N ASN A 339 17.10 -25.52 4.58
CA ASN A 339 16.97 -26.86 4.01
C ASN A 339 16.04 -27.77 4.84
N LYS A 340 15.40 -27.24 5.90
CA LYS A 340 14.59 -28.02 6.85
C LYS A 340 13.11 -27.98 6.49
N LEU A 341 12.58 -26.81 6.14
CA LEU A 341 11.21 -26.67 5.66
C LEU A 341 11.17 -26.89 4.15
N LYS A 342 10.40 -27.90 3.73
CA LYS A 342 10.22 -28.26 2.31
C LYS A 342 8.80 -27.93 1.86
N SER A 343 8.61 -27.86 0.54
CA SER A 343 7.27 -27.89 -0.04
C SER A 343 6.50 -29.12 0.47
N ASP A 344 5.22 -28.93 0.74
CA ASP A 344 4.32 -30.01 1.12
C ASP A 344 3.32 -30.20 -0.01
N CYS A 345 3.31 -31.37 -0.64
CA CYS A 345 2.40 -31.69 -1.74
C CYS A 345 1.60 -32.97 -1.48
N ARG A 346 1.63 -33.49 -0.25
CA ARG A 346 1.20 -34.87 0.07
C ARG A 346 -0.31 -35.07 0.22
N VAL A 347 -1.13 -34.02 0.12
CA VAL A 347 -2.60 -34.09 0.26
C VAL A 347 -3.24 -33.37 -0.93
N SER A 348 -4.50 -33.60 -1.26
CA SER A 348 -5.21 -32.74 -2.22
C SER A 348 -5.72 -31.47 -1.50
N GLN A 349 -5.21 -30.30 -1.90
CA GLN A 349 -5.60 -28.96 -1.42
C GLN A 349 -5.22 -28.63 0.05
N ARG A 350 -4.64 -27.42 0.29
CA ARG A 350 -4.09 -26.87 1.57
C ARG A 350 -2.60 -27.13 1.82
N HIS A 351 -1.78 -26.70 0.87
CA HIS A 351 -0.33 -26.96 0.80
C HIS A 351 0.52 -25.71 0.81
N ILE A 352 1.84 -25.91 0.94
CA ILE A 352 2.85 -24.90 0.61
C ILE A 352 3.57 -25.37 -0.64
N ARG A 353 3.47 -24.57 -1.71
CA ARG A 353 4.31 -24.70 -2.90
C ARG A 353 5.35 -23.61 -2.87
N LEU A 354 6.57 -23.98 -3.21
CA LEU A 354 7.72 -23.09 -3.13
C LEU A 354 8.02 -22.52 -4.51
N ILE A 355 8.21 -21.20 -4.61
CA ILE A 355 8.55 -20.53 -5.87
C ILE A 355 10.04 -20.75 -6.16
N THR A 356 10.33 -21.07 -7.42
CA THR A 356 11.68 -21.29 -7.91
C THR A 356 12.44 -19.97 -8.01
N SER A 357 13.72 -20.03 -7.63
CA SER A 357 14.65 -18.91 -7.73
C SER A 357 15.73 -19.26 -8.77
N PRO A 358 16.17 -18.30 -9.60
CA PRO A 358 15.77 -16.89 -9.64
C PRO A 358 14.38 -16.66 -10.25
N ALA A 359 13.80 -15.48 -10.04
CA ALA A 359 12.56 -15.03 -10.67
C ALA A 359 12.70 -13.60 -11.20
N SER A 360 11.69 -13.10 -11.92
CA SER A 360 11.68 -11.74 -12.46
C SER A 360 10.43 -10.97 -12.03
N VAL A 361 10.63 -9.79 -11.44
CA VAL A 361 9.56 -8.84 -11.12
C VAL A 361 9.54 -7.76 -12.19
N SER A 362 8.67 -7.92 -13.20
CA SER A 362 8.54 -6.95 -14.30
C SER A 362 9.87 -6.64 -15.00
N GLY A 363 10.62 -7.69 -15.35
CA GLY A 363 11.93 -7.58 -16.00
C GLY A 363 13.09 -7.30 -15.06
N HIS A 364 12.86 -7.07 -13.76
CA HIS A 364 13.92 -7.00 -12.77
C HIS A 364 14.20 -8.37 -12.18
N ASN A 365 15.39 -8.91 -12.42
CA ASN A 365 15.80 -10.19 -11.84
C ASN A 365 15.90 -10.08 -10.32
N THR A 366 15.40 -11.10 -9.64
CA THR A 366 15.51 -11.28 -8.21
C THR A 366 15.91 -12.72 -7.87
N ASN A 367 16.53 -12.90 -6.72
CA ASN A 367 16.92 -14.19 -6.18
C ASN A 367 16.73 -14.17 -4.67
N LEU A 368 16.54 -15.35 -4.07
CA LEU A 368 16.26 -15.44 -2.64
C LEU A 368 17.43 -14.95 -1.77
N GLU A 369 18.68 -15.04 -2.23
CA GLU A 369 19.86 -14.67 -1.44
C GLU A 369 19.94 -13.16 -1.20
N LEU A 370 19.56 -12.34 -2.17
CA LEU A 370 19.62 -10.88 -2.08
C LEU A 370 18.26 -10.24 -1.79
N ASP A 371 17.17 -11.00 -1.77
CA ASP A 371 15.84 -10.47 -1.53
C ASP A 371 15.41 -10.64 -0.05
N GLU A 372 15.16 -9.52 0.64
CA GLU A 372 14.71 -9.50 2.04
C GLU A 372 13.19 -9.70 2.17
N THR A 373 12.48 -9.86 1.06
CA THR A 373 11.04 -10.02 1.07
C THR A 373 10.61 -11.45 1.35
N SER A 374 9.47 -11.58 2.02
CA SER A 374 8.76 -12.85 2.10
C SER A 374 7.29 -12.59 1.81
N TRP A 375 6.76 -13.28 0.81
CA TRP A 375 5.38 -13.11 0.39
C TRP A 375 4.80 -14.41 -0.14
N ALA A 376 3.47 -14.47 -0.17
CA ALA A 376 2.75 -15.62 -0.66
C ALA A 376 1.50 -15.22 -1.44
N VAL A 377 1.08 -16.08 -2.36
CA VAL A 377 -0.20 -15.95 -3.07
C VAL A 377 -1.03 -17.21 -2.93
N SER A 378 -2.35 -17.07 -2.87
CA SER A 378 -3.28 -18.22 -2.73
C SER A 378 -3.49 -18.97 -4.04
N ASP A 379 -3.56 -20.31 -4.00
CA ASP A 379 -3.78 -21.18 -5.15
C ASP A 379 -4.93 -22.17 -4.85
N PRO A 380 -6.12 -22.03 -5.48
CA PRO A 380 -6.56 -20.90 -6.29
C PRO A 380 -6.92 -19.67 -5.42
N GLY A 381 -6.98 -18.48 -6.00
CA GLY A 381 -7.64 -17.36 -5.32
C GLY A 381 -7.26 -15.97 -5.81
N ASN A 382 -7.28 -15.05 -4.86
CA ASN A 382 -7.26 -13.60 -5.04
C ASN A 382 -6.51 -12.91 -3.90
N ILE A 383 -5.67 -13.67 -3.17
CA ILE A 383 -5.00 -13.21 -1.96
C ILE A 383 -3.50 -13.12 -2.20
N PHE A 384 -2.93 -11.97 -1.87
CA PHE A 384 -1.50 -11.75 -1.70
C PHE A 384 -1.21 -11.52 -0.21
N CYS A 385 -0.16 -12.14 0.33
CA CYS A 385 0.28 -11.95 1.70
C CYS A 385 1.72 -11.45 1.72
N HIS A 386 1.98 -10.36 2.45
CA HIS A 386 3.32 -10.02 2.93
C HIS A 386 3.55 -10.69 4.29
N ILE A 387 4.71 -11.33 4.47
CA ILE A 387 5.10 -12.00 5.72
C ILE A 387 6.43 -11.41 6.20
N ASP A 388 6.51 -11.08 7.49
CA ASP A 388 7.71 -10.42 8.07
C ASP A 388 8.86 -11.39 8.40
N LYS A 389 8.57 -12.70 8.41
CA LYS A 389 9.53 -13.76 8.70
C LYS A 389 9.79 -14.63 7.48
N PRO A 390 11.07 -14.97 7.21
CA PRO A 390 11.40 -15.94 6.18
C PRO A 390 10.89 -17.34 6.54
N TYR A 391 10.78 -18.20 5.53
CA TYR A 391 10.36 -19.60 5.60
C TYR A 391 11.47 -20.50 6.19
N PHE A 392 11.85 -20.23 7.43
CA PHE A 392 12.79 -21.03 8.22
C PHE A 392 12.05 -21.87 9.25
N LYS A 393 12.59 -23.02 9.69
CA LYS A 393 11.99 -23.84 10.74
C LYS A 393 11.96 -23.11 12.09
N ASP A 394 13.03 -22.39 12.40
CA ASP A 394 13.23 -21.79 13.72
C ASP A 394 12.33 -20.56 13.97
N GLN A 395 11.75 -19.94 12.93
CA GLN A 395 10.75 -18.86 13.08
C GLN A 395 9.52 -19.30 13.89
N ALA A 396 9.24 -20.60 14.00
CA ALA A 396 8.15 -21.09 14.86
C ALA A 396 8.29 -20.62 16.32
N LYS A 397 9.53 -20.35 16.76
CA LYS A 397 9.86 -19.84 18.11
C LYS A 397 9.91 -18.31 18.19
N GLU A 398 9.61 -17.60 17.10
CA GLU A 398 9.68 -16.15 17.04
C GLU A 398 8.28 -15.55 16.82
N PRO A 399 8.03 -14.30 17.23
CA PRO A 399 6.82 -13.60 16.82
C PRO A 399 6.81 -13.35 15.30
N SER A 400 5.63 -13.32 14.67
CA SER A 400 5.50 -13.08 13.23
C SER A 400 4.16 -12.45 12.86
N LEU A 401 4.20 -11.65 11.80
CA LEU A 401 3.09 -10.95 11.17
C LEU A 401 2.95 -11.40 9.71
N ALA A 402 1.70 -11.60 9.29
CA ALA A 402 1.35 -11.66 7.88
C ALA A 402 0.18 -10.71 7.58
N VAL A 403 0.35 -9.87 6.58
CA VAL A 403 -0.65 -8.93 6.07
C VAL A 403 -1.13 -9.44 4.72
N CYS A 404 -2.35 -9.94 4.67
CA CYS A 404 -2.94 -10.61 3.52
C CYS A 404 -4.07 -9.76 2.92
N ILE A 405 -3.93 -9.42 1.65
CA ILE A 405 -4.79 -8.51 0.90
C ILE A 405 -5.65 -9.34 -0.04
N GLU A 406 -6.97 -9.14 0.03
CA GLU A 406 -7.91 -9.71 -0.92
C GLU A 406 -8.12 -8.76 -2.11
N ASN A 407 -7.33 -8.91 -3.16
CA ASN A 407 -7.40 -8.07 -4.35
C ASN A 407 -6.90 -8.81 -5.60
N ASN A 408 -7.76 -8.90 -6.62
CA ASN A 408 -7.47 -9.62 -7.86
C ASN A 408 -6.30 -9.04 -8.64
N ASP A 409 -6.19 -7.71 -8.72
CA ASP A 409 -5.15 -7.05 -9.52
C ASP A 409 -3.76 -7.32 -8.92
N ILE A 410 -3.61 -7.16 -7.61
CA ILE A 410 -2.37 -7.44 -6.89
C ILE A 410 -2.05 -8.94 -6.96
N PHE A 411 -3.04 -9.80 -6.67
CA PHE A 411 -2.86 -11.24 -6.74
C PHE A 411 -2.34 -11.69 -8.10
N ALA A 412 -2.96 -11.23 -9.20
CA ALA A 412 -2.59 -11.64 -10.55
C ALA A 412 -1.10 -11.35 -10.84
N ARG A 413 -0.60 -10.18 -10.45
CA ARG A 413 0.78 -9.76 -10.70
C ARG A 413 1.81 -10.55 -9.91
N PHE A 414 1.50 -10.91 -8.66
CA PHE A 414 2.38 -11.78 -7.89
C PHE A 414 2.27 -13.25 -8.30
N ASN A 415 1.09 -13.68 -8.77
CA ASN A 415 0.90 -15.03 -9.28
C ASN A 415 1.62 -15.24 -10.63
N GLU A 416 1.77 -14.20 -11.46
CA GLU A 416 2.62 -14.20 -12.66
C GLU A 416 4.10 -14.48 -12.30
N ILE A 417 4.61 -13.87 -11.22
CA ILE A 417 5.96 -14.15 -10.71
C ILE A 417 6.05 -15.60 -10.20
N ALA A 418 4.99 -16.08 -9.56
CA ALA A 418 4.87 -17.43 -9.01
C ALA A 418 4.53 -18.52 -10.05
N ALA A 419 4.90 -18.32 -11.32
CA ALA A 419 4.64 -19.26 -12.41
C ALA A 419 5.48 -20.54 -12.28
N GLN A 420 6.76 -20.41 -11.87
CA GLN A 420 7.68 -21.54 -11.70
C GLN A 420 7.76 -21.95 -10.24
N LEU A 421 7.60 -23.26 -10.00
CA LEU A 421 7.54 -23.83 -8.66
C LEU A 421 8.54 -24.98 -8.55
N ASP A 422 9.16 -25.10 -7.39
CA ASP A 422 10.09 -26.19 -7.12
C ASP A 422 9.38 -27.53 -7.16
N ASN A 423 10.13 -28.56 -7.53
CA ASN A 423 9.65 -29.93 -7.50
C ASN A 423 9.30 -30.34 -6.07
N CYS A 424 8.18 -31.03 -5.94
CA CYS A 424 7.77 -31.63 -4.69
C CYS A 424 8.68 -32.83 -4.38
N PRO A 425 9.26 -32.90 -3.16
CA PRO A 425 10.08 -34.03 -2.72
C PRO A 425 9.28 -35.26 -2.32
#